data_AF-A0A7W4TR51-F1
#
_entry.id   AF-A0A7W4TR51-F1
#
_cell.length_a   1.000
_cell.length_b   1.000
_cell.length_c   1.000
_cell.angle_alpha   90.00
_cell.angle_beta   90.00
_cell.angle_gamma   90.00
#
_symmetry.space_group_name_H-M   'P 1'
#
loop_
_entity.id
_entity.type
_entity.pdbx_description
1 polymer ?
#
loop_
_entity_poly.entity_id
_entity_poly.type
_entity_poly.pdbx_seq_one_letter_code
_entity_poly.pdbx_strand_id
1 'polypeptide(L)'
;MSVDVESSAVGEDGLPAGLGVVVEGVRGYSFCVPASTGGDAEVGSDAGSDAGSDAGSDAGSDAGSDAGSDAGSGSVSNADVAVWTLAPAGDRAVAWVLTDLDALEPEDAQRHLLLLERRVLLTTPSTVQSSLAVLQHLADRAGVELPAAYRDNVLDLTRAVEDINAARDEVRQALAEHRESTGKTFAALTYDRPVPDLTTASTPRQVCEVLGVRPPRPENPAAEVALQLAYAFEVLASVWADTEGARVRRKYLHHLGGPTARVMAPAWQRRHQQLQDAVLVGPGHNAVASNFDDTGRL
;
A
#
# COMPACT_ATOMS: atom_id res chain seq x y z
N MET A 1 -21.05 30.89 49.25
CA MET A 1 -20.25 31.28 48.08
C MET A 1 -20.77 30.49 46.90
N SER A 2 -21.79 31.04 46.25
CA SER A 2 -22.35 30.54 44.99
C SER A 2 -21.54 31.16 43.87
N VAL A 3 -21.21 30.39 42.84
CA VAL A 3 -20.57 30.91 41.63
C VAL A 3 -21.53 30.67 40.48
N ASP A 4 -22.02 31.78 39.93
CA ASP A 4 -22.87 31.89 38.76
C ASP A 4 -22.16 31.35 37.51
N VAL A 5 -22.91 30.67 36.65
CA VAL A 5 -22.51 30.31 35.29
C VAL A 5 -23.23 31.29 34.36
N GLU A 6 -22.53 32.34 33.95
CA GLU A 6 -22.98 33.19 32.84
C GLU A 6 -22.63 32.55 31.49
N SER A 7 -23.67 32.43 30.68
CA SER A 7 -23.63 32.12 29.26
C SER A 7 -23.32 33.40 28.50
N SER A 8 -22.30 33.39 27.65
CA SER A 8 -22.16 34.36 26.56
C SER A 8 -21.82 33.65 25.26
N ALA A 9 -22.61 34.03 24.26
CA ALA A 9 -22.55 33.56 22.90
C ALA A 9 -21.74 34.52 22.01
N VAL A 10 -21.25 33.95 20.92
CA VAL A 10 -20.83 34.55 19.64
C VAL A 10 -19.56 35.41 19.63
N GLY A 11 -18.57 34.91 18.89
CA GLY A 11 -17.57 35.67 18.17
C GLY A 11 -17.16 34.86 16.94
N GLU A 12 -17.86 35.06 15.82
CA GLU A 12 -17.35 34.78 14.49
C GLU A 12 -16.25 35.81 14.22
N ASP A 13 -15.00 35.37 14.09
CA ASP A 13 -13.99 36.06 13.28
C ASP A 13 -12.79 35.13 13.06
N GLY A 14 -12.43 35.00 11.79
CA GLY A 14 -11.50 34.03 11.26
C GLY A 14 -10.07 34.18 11.77
N LEU A 15 -9.45 33.03 11.96
CA LEU A 15 -8.00 32.86 12.00
C LEU A 15 -7.61 31.73 11.03
N PRO A 16 -6.43 31.85 10.37
CA PRO A 16 -6.09 31.10 9.19
C PRO A 16 -5.84 29.62 9.48
N ALA A 17 -6.26 28.80 8.53
CA ALA A 17 -5.93 27.38 8.43
C ALA A 17 -4.41 27.21 8.26
N GLY A 18 -3.72 27.04 9.37
CA GLY A 18 -2.35 26.55 9.44
C GLY A 18 -2.34 25.41 10.44
N LEU A 19 -2.59 24.19 9.97
CA LEU A 19 -2.41 22.99 10.79
C LEU A 19 -1.39 22.08 10.13
N GLY A 20 -0.13 22.37 10.45
CA GLY A 20 0.98 21.47 10.26
C GLY A 20 0.89 20.30 11.24
N VAL A 21 0.96 19.07 10.73
CA VAL A 21 1.20 17.88 11.53
C VAL A 21 2.47 17.23 11.00
N VAL A 22 3.59 17.61 11.61
CA VAL A 22 4.87 16.92 11.47
C VAL A 22 4.87 15.77 12.48
N VAL A 23 4.78 14.53 11.98
CA VAL A 23 5.03 13.34 12.80
C VAL A 23 6.45 12.87 12.48
N GLU A 24 7.43 13.52 13.11
CA GLU A 24 8.76 12.95 13.24
C GLU A 24 8.69 11.76 14.21
N GLY A 25 8.92 10.54 13.69
CA GLY A 25 9.25 9.39 14.54
C GLY A 25 8.57 8.06 14.21
N VAL A 26 7.59 7.99 13.32
CA VAL A 26 6.91 6.71 13.03
C VAL A 26 7.37 6.14 11.69
N ARG A 27 8.27 5.16 11.75
CA ARG A 27 8.65 4.29 10.63
C ARG A 27 7.40 3.51 10.20
N GLY A 28 6.75 3.90 9.11
CA GLY A 28 5.44 3.37 8.72
C GLY A 28 5.31 3.06 7.24
N TYR A 29 4.34 2.20 6.90
CA TYR A 29 3.93 1.87 5.54
C TYR A 29 2.98 2.95 5.02
N SER A 30 3.03 3.29 3.73
CA SER A 30 2.03 4.15 3.09
C SER A 30 1.55 3.56 1.78
N PHE A 31 0.27 3.68 1.46
CA PHE A 31 -0.24 3.29 0.15
C PHE A 31 -0.75 4.50 -0.63
N CYS A 32 -0.93 4.34 -1.94
CA CYS A 32 -1.60 5.28 -2.81
C CYS A 32 -2.56 4.45 -3.64
N VAL A 33 -3.86 4.67 -3.50
CA VAL A 33 -4.84 3.97 -4.34
C VAL A 33 -5.60 5.00 -5.15
N PRO A 34 -5.54 4.95 -6.50
CA PRO A 34 -6.49 5.70 -7.30
C PRO A 34 -7.90 5.17 -7.06
N ALA A 35 -8.88 6.07 -6.97
CA ALA A 35 -10.25 5.73 -7.30
C ALA A 35 -10.26 5.33 -8.78
N SER A 36 -10.17 4.04 -9.07
CA SER A 36 -10.61 3.53 -10.36
C SER A 36 -12.10 3.83 -10.40
N THR A 37 -12.51 4.92 -11.05
CA THR A 37 -13.88 5.06 -11.52
C THR A 37 -14.08 3.92 -12.48
N GLY A 38 -14.77 2.88 -12.03
CA GLY A 38 -15.10 1.72 -12.83
C GLY A 38 -15.67 2.16 -14.17
N GLY A 39 -14.82 2.14 -15.19
CA GLY A 39 -15.27 1.78 -16.52
C GLY A 39 -15.57 0.29 -16.43
N ASP A 40 -16.76 -0.04 -15.93
CA ASP A 40 -17.44 -1.28 -16.27
C ASP A 40 -17.71 -1.21 -17.77
N ALA A 41 -16.66 -1.40 -18.56
CA ALA A 41 -16.77 -1.74 -19.96
C ALA A 41 -17.26 -3.19 -19.99
N GLU A 42 -18.56 -3.38 -19.70
CA GLU A 42 -19.35 -4.38 -20.39
C GLU A 42 -19.29 -4.03 -21.88
N VAL A 43 -18.18 -4.35 -22.53
CA VAL A 43 -18.16 -4.50 -23.97
C VAL A 43 -18.96 -5.76 -24.22
N GLY A 44 -20.25 -5.56 -24.48
CA GLY A 44 -21.16 -6.59 -24.92
C GLY A 44 -20.50 -7.41 -26.02
N SER A 45 -20.20 -8.66 -25.69
CA SER A 45 -19.80 -9.68 -26.66
C SER A 45 -21.06 -10.16 -27.39
N ASP A 46 -21.71 -9.26 -28.10
CA ASP A 46 -22.86 -9.53 -28.98
C ASP A 46 -22.69 -8.68 -30.26
N ALA A 47 -21.66 -9.01 -31.05
CA ALA A 47 -21.57 -8.55 -32.43
C ALA A 47 -20.86 -9.61 -33.30
N GLY A 48 -21.68 -10.35 -34.05
CA GLY A 48 -21.31 -10.80 -35.40
C GLY A 48 -20.57 -12.12 -35.55
N SER A 49 -21.17 -13.24 -35.13
CA SER A 49 -20.92 -14.53 -35.80
C SER A 49 -22.11 -14.85 -36.69
N ASP A 50 -22.17 -14.24 -37.87
CA ASP A 50 -22.95 -14.69 -39.03
C ASP A 50 -22.77 -13.70 -40.19
N ALA A 51 -21.64 -13.79 -40.89
CA ALA A 51 -21.49 -13.22 -42.23
C ALA A 51 -20.42 -13.96 -43.04
N GLY A 52 -20.90 -14.77 -44.00
CA GLY A 52 -20.26 -14.94 -45.31
C GLY A 52 -18.93 -15.70 -45.35
N SER A 53 -19.02 -17.03 -45.40
CA SER A 53 -18.19 -17.76 -46.36
C SER A 53 -18.58 -17.31 -47.77
N ASP A 54 -17.58 -17.15 -48.64
CA ASP A 54 -17.68 -16.90 -50.08
C ASP A 54 -17.78 -15.43 -50.54
N ALA A 55 -16.65 -14.71 -50.51
CA ALA A 55 -16.29 -13.77 -51.60
C ALA A 55 -14.81 -13.33 -51.51
N GLY A 56 -14.04 -13.64 -52.57
CA GLY A 56 -12.97 -12.78 -53.07
C GLY A 56 -11.65 -12.76 -52.31
N SER A 57 -10.76 -13.70 -52.66
CA SER A 57 -9.35 -13.34 -52.79
C SER A 57 -9.24 -12.14 -53.73
N ASP A 58 -8.36 -11.19 -53.43
CA ASP A 58 -8.00 -10.01 -54.23
C ASP A 58 -8.67 -8.68 -53.83
N ALA A 59 -8.57 -8.27 -52.55
CA ALA A 59 -8.57 -6.85 -52.21
C ALA A 59 -7.93 -6.59 -50.83
N GLY A 60 -6.83 -5.82 -50.82
CA GLY A 60 -6.49 -4.94 -49.70
C GLY A 60 -5.37 -5.40 -48.76
N SER A 61 -4.11 -5.37 -49.22
CA SER A 61 -2.93 -5.49 -48.35
C SER A 61 -2.54 -4.19 -47.60
N ASP A 62 -3.35 -3.13 -47.65
CA ASP A 62 -2.91 -1.79 -47.22
C ASP A 62 -3.73 -1.18 -46.05
N ALA A 63 -4.53 -1.96 -45.32
CA ALA A 63 -5.42 -1.41 -44.26
C ALA A 63 -5.15 -1.97 -42.84
N GLY A 64 -3.93 -2.42 -42.55
CA GLY A 64 -3.65 -3.20 -41.33
C GLY A 64 -2.71 -2.58 -40.29
N SER A 65 -2.16 -1.37 -40.48
CA SER A 65 -1.02 -0.92 -39.64
C SER A 65 -1.28 0.24 -38.68
N ASP A 66 -2.40 0.96 -38.77
CA ASP A 66 -2.57 2.21 -38.01
C ASP A 66 -3.60 2.14 -36.86
N ALA A 67 -4.19 0.97 -36.59
CA ALA A 67 -5.25 0.83 -35.57
C ALA A 67 -4.77 0.35 -34.18
N GLY A 68 -3.46 0.39 -33.90
CA GLY A 68 -2.88 -0.38 -32.78
C GLY A 68 -2.19 0.38 -31.65
N SER A 69 -2.11 1.72 -31.66
CA SER A 69 -1.32 2.46 -30.63
C SER A 69 -2.11 3.43 -29.75
N ASP A 70 -3.38 3.70 -30.04
CA ASP A 70 -4.25 4.49 -29.16
C ASP A 70 -4.96 3.59 -28.13
N ALA A 71 -4.22 2.64 -27.54
CA ALA A 71 -4.67 1.91 -26.37
C ALA A 71 -4.69 2.88 -25.18
N GLY A 72 -5.78 3.64 -25.09
CA GLY A 72 -6.31 4.24 -23.87
C GLY A 72 -5.25 4.75 -22.91
N SER A 73 -4.58 5.85 -23.27
CA SER A 73 -4.29 6.90 -22.28
C SER A 73 -5.65 7.45 -21.82
N GLY A 74 -6.43 6.63 -21.13
CA GLY A 74 -7.62 7.07 -20.42
C GLY A 74 -7.09 8.09 -19.45
N SER A 75 -7.25 9.36 -19.82
CA SER A 75 -7.02 10.49 -18.95
C SER A 75 -7.64 10.09 -17.63
N VAL A 76 -6.79 9.93 -16.61
CA VAL A 76 -7.19 9.60 -15.24
C VAL A 76 -7.84 10.85 -14.65
N SER A 77 -8.82 11.39 -15.39
CA SER A 77 -9.47 12.66 -15.13
C SER A 77 -10.22 12.49 -13.84
N ASN A 78 -9.75 13.19 -12.81
CA ASN A 78 -10.18 13.11 -11.42
C ASN A 78 -9.81 11.80 -10.70
N ALA A 79 -8.54 11.38 -10.81
CA ALA A 79 -8.02 10.36 -9.91
C ALA A 79 -7.99 10.89 -8.47
N ASP A 80 -8.85 10.37 -7.60
CA ASP A 80 -8.67 10.57 -6.16
C ASP A 80 -7.61 9.60 -5.63
N VAL A 81 -6.75 10.03 -4.72
CA VAL A 81 -5.71 9.23 -4.10
C VAL A 81 -5.85 9.22 -2.61
N ALA A 82 -5.99 8.04 -2.05
CA ALA A 82 -6.02 7.83 -0.62
C ALA A 82 -4.66 7.33 -0.12
N VAL A 83 -4.12 7.97 0.92
CA VAL A 83 -2.86 7.60 1.57
C VAL A 83 -3.04 7.41 3.06
N TRP A 84 -2.78 6.21 3.58
CA TRP A 84 -2.72 5.96 5.01
C TRP A 84 -1.32 5.56 5.43
N THR A 85 -0.93 6.01 6.61
CA THR A 85 0.26 5.52 7.32
C THR A 85 -0.11 4.40 8.28
N LEU A 86 0.58 3.26 8.18
CA LEU A 86 0.45 2.14 9.11
C LEU A 86 1.73 1.96 9.92
N ALA A 87 1.59 1.75 11.22
CA ALA A 87 2.68 1.28 12.07
C ALA A 87 3.08 -0.16 11.67
N PRO A 88 4.28 -0.62 12.07
CA PRO A 88 4.72 -1.98 11.80
C PRO A 88 3.79 -3.09 12.33
N ALA A 89 3.04 -2.81 13.40
CA ALA A 89 2.05 -3.74 13.96
C ALA A 89 0.70 -3.72 13.21
N GLY A 90 0.54 -2.85 12.20
CA GLY A 90 -0.71 -2.64 11.47
C GLY A 90 -1.57 -1.50 12.01
N ASP A 91 -1.17 -0.85 13.11
CA ASP A 91 -1.93 0.26 13.69
C ASP A 91 -2.02 1.44 12.71
N ARG A 92 -3.22 1.96 12.50
CA ARG A 92 -3.48 3.07 11.59
C ARG A 92 -3.14 4.39 12.28
N ALA A 93 -2.24 5.17 11.70
CA ALA A 93 -1.76 6.41 12.32
C ALA A 93 -2.39 7.67 11.71
N VAL A 94 -2.32 7.82 10.39
CA VAL A 94 -2.74 9.05 9.69
C VAL A 94 -3.32 8.65 8.34
N ALA A 95 -4.36 9.38 7.90
CA ALA A 95 -4.99 9.19 6.60
C ALA A 95 -5.23 10.55 5.93
N TRP A 96 -5.00 10.63 4.63
CA TRP A 96 -5.43 11.76 3.81
C TRP A 96 -5.91 11.28 2.44
N VAL A 97 -6.80 12.07 1.86
CA VAL A 97 -7.34 11.87 0.51
C VAL A 97 -6.99 13.10 -0.30
N LEU A 98 -6.33 12.89 -1.43
CA LEU A 98 -6.05 13.89 -2.45
C LEU A 98 -7.14 13.73 -3.51
N THR A 99 -7.83 14.81 -3.81
CA THR A 99 -8.82 14.85 -4.87
C THR A 99 -8.29 15.70 -6.00
N ASP A 100 -8.66 15.37 -7.23
CA ASP A 100 -8.28 16.14 -8.42
C ASP A 100 -6.76 16.32 -8.57
N LEU A 101 -6.06 15.19 -8.79
CA LEU A 101 -4.60 15.20 -9.00
C LEU A 101 -4.15 16.08 -10.17
N ASP A 102 -5.00 16.24 -11.20
CA ASP A 102 -4.69 17.07 -12.37
C ASP A 102 -4.60 18.56 -12.00
N ALA A 103 -5.42 19.00 -11.04
CA ALA A 103 -5.38 20.38 -10.52
C ALA A 103 -4.26 20.63 -9.50
N LEU A 104 -3.49 19.61 -9.10
CA LEU A 104 -2.47 19.74 -8.07
C LEU A 104 -1.28 20.55 -8.57
N GLU A 105 -0.95 21.68 -7.94
CA GLU A 105 0.22 22.49 -8.30
C GLU A 105 1.54 21.69 -8.16
N PRO A 106 2.58 21.97 -8.97
CA PRO A 106 3.85 21.22 -8.93
C PRO A 106 4.49 21.15 -7.54
N GLU A 107 4.44 22.23 -6.77
CA GLU A 107 4.98 22.27 -5.40
C GLU A 107 4.21 21.36 -4.45
N ASP A 108 2.88 21.31 -4.60
CA ASP A 108 2.05 20.42 -3.79
C ASP A 108 2.24 18.97 -4.21
N ALA A 109 2.35 18.67 -5.51
CA ALA A 109 2.73 17.33 -5.99
C ALA A 109 4.06 16.87 -5.39
N GLN A 110 5.06 17.76 -5.34
CA GLN A 110 6.35 17.48 -4.71
C GLN A 110 6.22 17.23 -3.20
N ARG A 111 5.44 18.05 -2.47
CA ARG A 111 5.17 17.82 -1.04
C ARG A 111 4.53 16.47 -0.79
N HIS A 112 3.57 16.06 -1.62
CA HIS A 112 2.93 14.75 -1.50
C HIS A 112 3.90 13.59 -1.77
N LEU A 113 4.78 13.71 -2.77
CA LEU A 113 5.84 12.73 -2.99
C LEU A 113 6.81 12.65 -1.82
N LEU A 114 7.19 13.78 -1.21
CA LEU A 114 8.03 13.80 -0.01
C LEU A 114 7.35 13.10 1.18
N LEU A 115 6.03 13.24 1.33
CA LEU A 115 5.28 12.49 2.35
C LEU A 115 5.27 10.98 2.09
N LEU A 116 5.34 10.58 0.82
CA LEU A 116 5.44 9.18 0.38
C LEU A 116 6.88 8.67 0.33
N GLU A 117 7.87 9.54 0.51
CA GLU A 117 9.27 9.21 0.52
C GLU A 117 9.58 8.21 1.63
N ARG A 118 10.36 7.18 1.30
CA ARG A 118 10.82 6.16 2.25
C ARG A 118 9.71 5.27 2.81
N ARG A 119 8.58 5.19 2.11
CA ARG A 119 7.42 4.38 2.54
C ARG A 119 7.10 3.28 1.56
N VAL A 120 6.88 2.09 2.09
CA VAL A 120 6.50 0.89 1.32
C VAL A 120 5.06 1.01 0.87
N LEU A 121 4.84 0.90 -0.44
CA LEU A 121 3.53 0.84 -1.07
C LEU A 121 2.84 -0.50 -0.79
N LEU A 122 1.64 -0.47 -0.20
CA LEU A 122 0.82 -1.65 0.03
C LEU A 122 -0.23 -1.81 -1.09
N THR A 123 -0.32 -2.98 -1.71
CA THR A 123 -1.24 -3.21 -2.85
C THR A 123 -1.85 -4.62 -2.85
N THR A 124 -2.76 -4.88 -3.80
CA THR A 124 -3.11 -6.24 -4.27
C THR A 124 -2.63 -6.43 -5.71
N PRO A 125 -2.70 -7.65 -6.28
CA PRO A 125 -2.33 -7.87 -7.68
C PRO A 125 -3.11 -6.97 -8.65
N SER A 126 -4.38 -6.69 -8.36
CA SER A 126 -5.20 -5.84 -9.24
C SER A 126 -4.91 -4.34 -9.12
N THR A 127 -4.29 -3.88 -8.03
CA THR A 127 -4.08 -2.43 -7.77
C THR A 127 -2.64 -1.98 -7.94
N VAL A 128 -1.68 -2.88 -8.14
CA VAL A 128 -0.26 -2.51 -8.24
C VAL A 128 0.02 -1.51 -9.36
N GLN A 129 -0.49 -1.75 -10.57
CA GLN A 129 -0.21 -0.88 -11.73
C GLN A 129 -0.87 0.48 -11.58
N SER A 130 -2.12 0.53 -11.10
CA SER A 130 -2.83 1.79 -10.90
C SER A 130 -2.20 2.62 -9.78
N SER A 131 -1.72 1.98 -8.70
CA SER A 131 -0.99 2.65 -7.62
C SER A 131 0.35 3.24 -8.10
N LEU A 132 1.08 2.51 -8.95
CA LEU A 132 2.32 3.01 -9.56
C LEU A 132 2.06 4.13 -10.58
N ALA A 133 0.98 4.05 -11.35
CA ALA A 133 0.58 5.11 -12.28
C ALA A 133 0.27 6.42 -11.54
N VAL A 134 -0.36 6.36 -10.38
CA VAL A 134 -0.58 7.53 -9.51
C VAL A 134 0.74 8.15 -9.04
N LEU A 135 1.68 7.32 -8.57
CA LEU A 135 3.00 7.82 -8.15
C LEU A 135 3.76 8.46 -9.31
N GLN A 136 3.68 7.86 -10.50
CA GLN A 136 4.28 8.41 -11.70
C GLN A 136 3.64 9.74 -12.09
N HIS A 137 2.31 9.83 -12.05
CA HIS A 137 1.60 11.08 -12.33
C HIS A 137 2.00 12.21 -11.36
N LEU A 138 2.10 11.92 -10.06
CA LEU A 138 2.61 12.88 -9.07
C LEU A 138 4.05 13.30 -9.39
N ALA A 139 4.92 12.35 -9.77
CA ALA A 139 6.30 12.62 -10.15
C ALA A 139 6.40 13.53 -11.38
N ASP A 140 5.61 13.24 -12.42
CA ASP A 140 5.53 14.04 -13.63
C ASP A 140 5.05 15.48 -13.34
N ARG A 141 4.01 15.62 -12.50
CA ARG A 141 3.49 16.93 -12.06
C ARG A 141 4.52 17.72 -11.24
N ALA A 142 5.28 17.03 -10.39
CA ALA A 142 6.35 17.62 -9.58
C ALA A 142 7.64 17.90 -10.37
N GLY A 143 7.74 17.44 -11.63
CA GLY A 143 8.96 17.56 -12.43
C GLY A 143 10.14 16.77 -11.87
N VAL A 144 9.88 15.64 -11.21
CA VAL A 144 10.90 14.75 -10.63
C VAL A 144 10.81 13.36 -11.23
N GLU A 145 11.94 12.65 -11.28
CA GLU A 145 11.93 11.25 -11.70
C GLU A 145 11.52 10.34 -10.52
N LEU A 146 10.56 9.43 -10.76
CA LEU A 146 10.18 8.43 -9.77
C LEU A 146 11.28 7.35 -9.65
N PRO A 147 11.91 7.16 -8.48
CA PRO A 147 12.97 6.17 -8.31
C PRO A 147 12.47 4.77 -8.63
N ALA A 148 13.30 3.98 -9.34
CA ALA A 148 13.00 2.57 -9.63
C ALA A 148 12.70 1.75 -8.36
N ALA A 149 13.29 2.16 -7.22
CA ALA A 149 13.03 1.56 -5.92
C ALA A 149 11.54 1.49 -5.55
N TYR A 150 10.69 2.44 -5.98
CA TYR A 150 9.25 2.37 -5.72
C TYR A 150 8.58 1.18 -6.41
N ARG A 151 9.02 0.85 -7.64
CA ARG A 151 8.51 -0.32 -8.37
C ARG A 151 8.97 -1.61 -7.73
N ASP A 152 10.22 -1.66 -7.28
CA ASP A 152 10.83 -2.87 -6.73
C ASP A 152 10.39 -3.18 -5.30
N ASN A 153 9.90 -2.18 -4.56
CA ASN A 153 9.60 -2.29 -3.13
C ASN A 153 8.10 -2.20 -2.82
N VAL A 154 7.24 -2.53 -3.77
CA VAL A 154 5.82 -2.75 -3.50
C VAL A 154 5.62 -4.01 -2.64
N LEU A 155 4.81 -3.88 -1.60
CA LEU A 155 4.33 -4.98 -0.78
C LEU A 155 2.91 -5.38 -1.21
N ASP A 156 2.83 -6.44 -1.99
CA ASP A 156 1.58 -7.12 -2.29
C ASP A 156 1.12 -7.96 -1.09
N LEU A 157 -0.16 -7.87 -0.71
CA LEU A 157 -0.76 -8.66 0.37
C LEU A 157 -0.66 -10.18 0.14
N THR A 158 -0.71 -10.66 -1.11
CA THR A 158 -0.51 -12.07 -1.43
C THR A 158 0.93 -12.49 -1.12
N ARG A 159 1.90 -11.64 -1.47
CA ARG A 159 3.31 -11.86 -1.16
C ARG A 159 3.61 -11.76 0.34
N ALA A 160 2.87 -10.93 1.06
CA ALA A 160 2.94 -10.87 2.51
C ALA A 160 2.50 -12.22 3.15
N VAL A 161 1.47 -12.86 2.61
CA VAL A 161 1.05 -14.22 3.02
C VAL A 161 2.13 -15.27 2.70
N GLU A 162 2.77 -15.19 1.54
CA GLU A 162 3.90 -16.06 1.19
C GLU A 162 5.06 -15.91 2.17
N ASP A 163 5.43 -14.67 2.52
CA ASP A 163 6.49 -14.36 3.49
C ASP A 163 6.16 -14.96 4.88
N ILE A 164 4.90 -14.93 5.32
CA ILE A 164 4.44 -15.55 6.57
C ILE A 164 4.51 -17.08 6.50
N ASN A 165 4.07 -17.68 5.39
CA ASN A 165 4.12 -19.13 5.20
C ASN A 165 5.56 -19.64 5.22
N ALA A 166 6.46 -18.98 4.48
CA ALA A 166 7.88 -19.30 4.46
C ALA A 166 8.51 -19.25 5.87
N ALA A 167 8.17 -18.25 6.67
CA ALA A 167 8.63 -18.17 8.06
C ALA A 167 8.08 -19.29 8.96
N ARG A 168 6.80 -19.66 8.79
CA ARG A 168 6.22 -20.81 9.52
C ARG A 168 6.88 -22.13 9.11
N ASP A 169 7.26 -22.27 7.84
CA ASP A 169 7.98 -23.45 7.34
C ASP A 169 9.41 -23.53 7.88
N GLU A 170 10.16 -22.42 7.89
CA GLU A 170 11.48 -22.33 8.50
C GLU A 170 11.44 -22.75 10.00
N VAL A 171 10.44 -22.26 10.73
CA VAL A 171 10.22 -22.61 12.14
C VAL A 171 9.87 -24.10 12.32
N ARG A 172 9.08 -24.70 11.41
CA ARG A 172 8.78 -26.13 11.42
C ARG A 172 10.01 -26.98 11.11
N GLN A 173 10.81 -26.56 10.13
CA GLN A 173 12.05 -27.24 9.75
C GLN A 173 13.05 -27.24 10.92
N ALA A 174 13.30 -26.08 11.54
CA ALA A 174 14.19 -25.99 12.69
C ALA A 174 13.70 -26.83 13.88
N LEU A 175 12.39 -26.96 14.08
CA LEU A 175 11.84 -27.88 15.08
C LEU A 175 12.12 -29.35 14.74
N ALA A 176 12.03 -29.74 13.46
CA ALA A 176 12.33 -31.09 13.00
C ALA A 176 13.81 -31.42 13.18
N GLU A 177 14.71 -30.53 12.78
CA GLU A 177 16.16 -30.66 12.97
C GLU A 177 16.52 -30.75 14.47
N HIS A 178 15.85 -29.97 15.33
CA HIS A 178 16.04 -30.05 16.77
C HIS A 178 15.54 -31.37 17.38
N ARG A 179 14.43 -31.92 16.87
CA ARG A 179 13.93 -33.26 17.25
C ARG A 179 14.93 -34.35 16.88
N GLU A 180 15.47 -34.28 15.67
CA GLU A 180 16.45 -35.25 15.18
C GLU A 180 17.76 -35.20 15.99
N SER A 181 18.30 -34.00 16.24
CA SER A 181 19.55 -33.83 16.99
C SER A 181 19.48 -34.22 18.46
N THR A 182 18.30 -34.09 19.10
CA THR A 182 18.15 -34.38 20.54
C THR A 182 17.49 -35.72 20.84
N GLY A 183 16.82 -36.34 19.87
CA GLY A 183 16.00 -37.54 20.06
C GLY A 183 14.76 -37.32 20.94
N LYS A 184 14.46 -36.08 21.33
CA LYS A 184 13.33 -35.76 22.21
C LYS A 184 12.07 -35.45 21.41
N THR A 185 10.94 -35.96 21.88
CA THR A 185 9.63 -35.58 21.35
C THR A 185 9.21 -34.22 21.91
N PHE A 186 9.02 -33.24 21.03
CA PHE A 186 8.49 -31.92 21.38
C PHE A 186 7.03 -31.80 20.92
N ALA A 187 6.21 -31.02 21.64
CA ALA A 187 4.87 -30.67 21.18
C ALA A 187 4.90 -29.97 19.82
N ALA A 188 3.88 -30.21 18.99
CA ALA A 188 3.73 -29.53 17.70
C ALA A 188 3.59 -28.00 17.88
N LEU A 189 3.96 -27.26 16.84
CA LEU A 189 3.72 -25.83 16.76
C LEU A 189 2.21 -25.57 16.60
N THR A 190 1.61 -24.93 17.59
CA THR A 190 0.26 -24.38 17.53
C THR A 190 0.35 -22.90 17.27
N TYR A 191 -0.46 -22.42 16.33
CA TYR A 191 -0.60 -21.03 15.97
C TYR A 191 -2.04 -20.64 16.29
N ASP A 192 -2.23 -19.52 17.00
CA ASP A 192 -3.56 -19.07 17.39
C ASP A 192 -4.34 -18.55 16.17
N ARG A 193 -3.63 -18.09 15.14
CA ARG A 193 -4.20 -17.57 13.90
C ARG A 193 -3.75 -18.41 12.69
N PRO A 194 -4.69 -18.96 11.88
CA PRO A 194 -4.32 -19.61 10.63
C PRO A 194 -3.76 -18.58 9.63
N VAL A 195 -2.90 -19.01 8.72
CA VAL A 195 -2.50 -18.16 7.59
C VAL A 195 -3.65 -18.16 6.58
N PRO A 196 -4.16 -16.99 6.16
CA PRO A 196 -5.22 -16.92 5.17
C PRO A 196 -4.71 -17.34 3.79
N ASP A 197 -5.59 -17.90 2.97
CA ASP A 197 -5.31 -18.23 1.57
C ASP A 197 -5.82 -17.13 0.65
N LEU A 198 -4.91 -16.27 0.17
CA LEU A 198 -5.23 -15.17 -0.74
C LEU A 198 -5.04 -15.53 -2.22
N THR A 199 -4.81 -16.80 -2.57
CA THR A 199 -4.51 -17.20 -3.97
C THR A 199 -5.62 -16.87 -4.95
N THR A 200 -6.88 -16.82 -4.49
CA THR A 200 -8.04 -16.48 -5.31
C THR A 200 -8.49 -15.02 -5.18
N ALA A 201 -7.86 -14.22 -4.30
CA ALA A 201 -8.25 -12.85 -4.03
C ALA A 201 -7.34 -11.87 -4.77
N SER A 202 -7.85 -11.27 -5.85
CA SER A 202 -7.08 -10.29 -6.64
C SER A 202 -7.38 -8.85 -6.25
N THR A 203 -8.58 -8.57 -5.74
CA THR A 203 -9.03 -7.23 -5.37
C THR A 203 -8.99 -6.99 -3.85
N PRO A 204 -8.84 -5.74 -3.39
CA PRO A 204 -8.82 -5.40 -1.96
C PRO A 204 -10.11 -5.84 -1.22
N ARG A 205 -11.25 -5.81 -1.91
CA ARG A 205 -12.52 -6.32 -1.39
C ARG A 205 -12.54 -7.83 -1.21
N GLN A 206 -12.10 -8.59 -2.22
CA GLN A 206 -11.99 -10.06 -2.11
C GLN A 206 -11.02 -10.46 -1.00
N VAL A 207 -9.92 -9.71 -0.84
CA VAL A 207 -8.98 -9.94 0.27
C VAL A 207 -9.69 -9.72 1.61
N CYS A 208 -10.44 -8.64 1.78
CA CYS A 208 -11.23 -8.41 2.99
C CYS A 208 -12.24 -9.53 3.26
N GLU A 209 -12.91 -10.04 2.22
CA GLU A 209 -13.86 -11.14 2.31
C GLU A 209 -13.19 -12.43 2.80
N VAL A 210 -12.04 -12.80 2.24
CA VAL A 210 -11.25 -13.96 2.70
C VAL A 210 -10.78 -13.79 4.14
N LEU A 211 -10.35 -12.58 4.52
CA LEU A 211 -9.88 -12.28 5.87
C LEU A 211 -11.02 -12.12 6.89
N GLY A 212 -12.28 -12.12 6.44
CA GLY A 212 -13.45 -11.90 7.31
C GLY A 212 -13.51 -10.51 7.93
N VAL A 213 -12.87 -9.50 7.33
CA VAL A 213 -12.87 -8.12 7.82
C VAL A 213 -13.87 -7.26 7.07
N ARG A 214 -14.48 -6.31 7.80
CA ARG A 214 -15.47 -5.36 7.26
C ARG A 214 -15.01 -3.94 7.57
N PRO A 215 -14.16 -3.34 6.71
CA PRO A 215 -13.78 -1.94 6.87
C PRO A 215 -14.99 -1.02 6.72
N PRO A 216 -14.95 0.19 7.31
CA PRO A 216 -15.92 1.24 7.03
C PRO A 216 -16.00 1.54 5.52
N ARG A 217 -17.19 1.94 5.05
CA ARG A 217 -17.42 2.33 3.66
C ARG A 217 -17.55 3.85 3.57
N PRO A 218 -16.45 4.58 3.32
CA PRO A 218 -16.52 6.01 3.07
C PRO A 218 -17.20 6.28 1.72
N GLU A 219 -17.65 7.51 1.51
CA GLU A 219 -18.24 7.93 0.23
C GLU A 219 -17.20 7.99 -0.90
N ASN A 220 -15.94 8.26 -0.55
CA ASN A 220 -14.84 8.33 -1.51
C ASN A 220 -14.31 6.91 -1.85
N PRO A 221 -14.32 6.49 -3.14
CA PRO A 221 -13.87 5.16 -3.53
C PRO A 221 -12.39 4.89 -3.25
N ALA A 222 -11.51 5.88 -3.42
CA ALA A 222 -10.10 5.76 -3.09
C ALA A 222 -9.91 5.46 -1.59
N ALA A 223 -10.63 6.21 -0.75
CA ALA A 223 -10.64 6.00 0.70
C ALA A 223 -11.18 4.62 1.10
N GLU A 224 -12.15 4.08 0.36
CA GLU A 224 -12.68 2.74 0.61
C GLU A 224 -11.60 1.68 0.35
N VAL A 225 -10.94 1.74 -0.80
CA VAL A 225 -9.89 0.76 -1.15
C VAL A 225 -8.72 0.83 -0.17
N ALA A 226 -8.32 2.05 0.18
CA ALA A 226 -7.34 2.33 1.20
C ALA A 226 -7.65 1.68 2.56
N LEU A 227 -8.88 1.84 3.04
CA LEU A 227 -9.31 1.20 4.28
C LEU A 227 -9.34 -0.32 4.15
N GLN A 228 -9.75 -0.87 3.00
CA GLN A 228 -9.70 -2.30 2.74
C GLN A 228 -8.27 -2.85 2.87
N LEU A 229 -7.29 -2.20 2.24
CA LEU A 229 -5.88 -2.58 2.33
C LEU A 229 -5.35 -2.46 3.78
N ALA A 230 -5.67 -1.36 4.47
CA ALA A 230 -5.24 -1.14 5.85
C ALA A 230 -5.75 -2.22 6.81
N TYR A 231 -7.05 -2.54 6.74
CA TYR A 231 -7.66 -3.60 7.58
C TYR A 231 -7.11 -4.98 7.22
N ALA A 232 -6.90 -5.26 5.94
CA ALA A 232 -6.30 -6.51 5.52
C ALA A 232 -4.88 -6.68 6.06
N PHE A 233 -4.05 -5.64 5.98
CA PHE A 233 -2.69 -5.66 6.52
C PHE A 233 -2.65 -5.78 8.04
N GLU A 234 -3.56 -5.14 8.77
CA GLU A 234 -3.70 -5.28 10.23
C GLU A 234 -3.89 -6.77 10.61
N VAL A 235 -4.72 -7.50 9.86
CA VAL A 235 -4.87 -8.95 10.07
C VAL A 235 -3.57 -9.69 9.77
N LEU A 236 -2.90 -9.43 8.65
CA LEU A 236 -1.64 -10.10 8.31
C LEU A 236 -0.53 -9.82 9.32
N ALA A 237 -0.42 -8.58 9.82
CA ALA A 237 0.51 -8.21 10.88
C ALA A 237 0.21 -8.99 12.18
N SER A 238 -1.07 -9.22 12.51
CA SER A 238 -1.45 -10.07 13.65
C SER A 238 -1.07 -11.54 13.46
N VAL A 239 -1.18 -12.08 12.24
CA VAL A 239 -0.75 -13.45 11.90
C VAL A 239 0.77 -13.58 11.98
N TRP A 240 1.51 -12.54 11.56
CA TRP A 240 2.95 -12.45 11.73
C TRP A 240 3.34 -12.44 13.21
N ALA A 241 2.68 -11.62 14.03
CA ALA A 241 2.93 -11.56 15.47
C ALA A 241 2.69 -12.90 16.18
N ASP A 242 1.63 -13.63 15.82
CA ASP A 242 1.37 -15.01 16.32
C ASP A 242 2.49 -15.99 15.90
N THR A 243 2.97 -15.88 14.66
CA THR A 243 4.08 -16.68 14.13
C THR A 243 5.36 -16.47 14.95
N GLU A 244 5.74 -15.21 15.17
CA GLU A 244 6.90 -14.85 15.97
C GLU A 244 6.72 -15.20 17.45
N GLY A 245 5.51 -15.07 17.99
CA GLY A 245 5.18 -15.50 19.36
C GLY A 245 5.37 -17.00 19.54
N ALA A 246 4.92 -17.83 18.60
CA ALA A 246 5.13 -19.27 18.62
C ALA A 246 6.62 -19.67 18.55
N ARG A 247 7.42 -18.90 17.78
CA ARG A 247 8.89 -19.05 17.69
C ARG A 247 9.58 -18.69 19.01
N VAL A 248 9.34 -17.48 19.52
CA VAL A 248 10.04 -16.92 20.70
C VAL A 248 9.78 -17.70 21.99
N ARG A 249 8.58 -18.30 22.13
CA ARG A 249 8.24 -19.17 23.29
C ARG A 249 9.15 -20.41 23.40
N ARG A 250 9.90 -20.78 22.36
CA ARG A 250 10.78 -21.94 22.33
C ARG A 250 12.25 -21.51 22.26
N LYS A 251 12.97 -21.65 23.38
CA LYS A 251 14.39 -21.26 23.48
C LYS A 251 15.30 -21.85 22.40
N TYR A 252 15.05 -23.11 22.01
CA TYR A 252 15.83 -23.77 20.97
C TYR A 252 15.62 -23.20 19.56
N LEU A 253 14.60 -22.37 19.34
CA LEU A 253 14.34 -21.65 18.08
C LEU A 253 14.90 -20.22 18.09
N HIS A 254 15.58 -19.78 19.15
CA HIS A 254 16.12 -18.43 19.24
C HIS A 254 17.24 -18.17 18.21
N HIS A 255 17.88 -19.20 17.67
CA HIS A 255 18.89 -19.05 16.62
C HIS A 255 18.33 -18.49 15.30
N LEU A 256 17.03 -18.68 15.02
CA LEU A 256 16.39 -18.19 13.79
C LEU A 256 16.18 -16.67 13.76
N GLY A 257 16.25 -15.97 14.91
CA GLY A 257 15.94 -14.54 14.95
C GLY A 257 16.11 -13.85 16.30
N GLY A 258 16.86 -14.44 17.22
CA GLY A 258 17.05 -13.96 18.57
C GLY A 258 15.92 -14.32 19.54
N PRO A 259 16.06 -13.92 20.81
CA PRO A 259 15.08 -14.18 21.87
C PRO A 259 13.89 -13.22 21.84
N THR A 260 13.91 -12.20 20.97
CA THR A 260 12.85 -11.20 20.85
C THR A 260 12.01 -11.44 19.60
N ALA A 261 10.72 -11.11 19.69
CA ALA A 261 9.82 -11.18 18.54
C ALA A 261 10.18 -10.08 17.54
N ARG A 262 10.26 -10.43 16.26
CA ARG A 262 10.42 -9.46 15.19
C ARG A 262 9.10 -8.74 14.96
N VAL A 263 9.14 -7.42 14.89
CA VAL A 263 7.95 -6.60 14.67
C VAL A 263 7.35 -6.85 13.27
N MET A 264 8.21 -7.11 12.28
CA MET A 264 7.81 -7.32 10.88
C MET A 264 8.60 -8.48 10.26
N ALA A 265 8.09 -9.04 9.16
CA ALA A 265 8.80 -10.05 8.41
C ALA A 265 10.12 -9.49 7.85
N PRO A 266 11.23 -10.27 7.84
CA PRO A 266 12.51 -9.80 7.32
C PRO A 266 12.45 -9.26 5.88
N ALA A 267 11.62 -9.86 5.03
CA ALA A 267 11.42 -9.40 3.66
C ALA A 267 10.72 -8.03 3.61
N TRP A 268 9.76 -7.76 4.50
CA TRP A 268 9.09 -6.46 4.60
C TRP A 268 10.06 -5.39 5.12
N GLN A 269 10.89 -5.75 6.12
CA GLN A 269 11.92 -4.87 6.65
C GLN A 269 12.95 -4.48 5.60
N ARG A 270 13.41 -5.44 4.79
CA ARG A 270 14.36 -5.17 3.70
C ARG A 270 13.79 -4.19 2.69
N ARG A 271 12.54 -4.36 2.26
CA ARG A 271 11.87 -3.45 1.33
C ARG A 271 11.77 -2.03 1.89
N HIS A 272 11.39 -1.93 3.16
CA HIS A 272 11.36 -0.65 3.86
C HIS A 272 12.75 0.00 3.92
N GLN A 273 13.79 -0.76 4.27
CA GLN A 273 15.17 -0.23 4.31
C GLN A 273 15.65 0.22 2.92
N GLN A 274 15.38 -0.56 1.88
CA GLN A 274 15.75 -0.21 0.50
C GLN A 274 15.10 1.11 0.05
N LEU A 275 13.86 1.38 0.48
CA LEU A 275 13.21 2.66 0.22
C LEU A 275 13.73 3.80 1.10
N GLN A 276 14.18 3.52 2.32
CA GLN A 276 14.85 4.54 3.14
C GLN A 276 16.16 5.01 2.53
N ASP A 277 16.88 4.11 1.85
CA ASP A 277 18.14 4.41 1.19
C ASP A 277 17.94 5.05 -0.19
N ALA A 278 16.76 4.89 -0.80
CA ALA A 278 16.38 5.49 -2.08
C ALA A 278 15.83 6.91 -1.88
N VAL A 279 16.73 7.89 -1.81
CA VAL A 279 16.36 9.32 -1.73
C VAL A 279 15.86 9.81 -3.09
N LEU A 280 14.81 10.64 -3.09
CA LEU A 280 14.34 11.33 -4.30
C LEU A 280 15.41 12.32 -4.80
N VAL A 281 16.15 11.97 -5.85
CA VAL A 281 17.16 12.88 -6.44
C VAL A 281 16.50 13.79 -7.47
N GLY A 282 16.05 14.98 -7.03
CA GLY A 282 15.49 16.01 -7.92
C GLY A 282 16.43 17.21 -8.13
N PRO A 283 16.32 17.96 -9.24
CA PRO A 283 17.04 19.21 -9.47
C PRO A 283 16.59 20.26 -8.45
N GLY A 284 17.30 20.35 -7.32
CA GLY A 284 16.96 21.25 -6.21
C GLY A 284 16.99 20.60 -4.82
N HIS A 285 17.16 19.27 -4.72
CA HIS A 285 17.18 18.58 -3.43
C HIS A 285 18.31 19.07 -2.49
N ASN A 286 19.43 19.54 -3.04
CA ASN A 286 20.52 20.14 -2.26
C ASN A 286 20.20 21.55 -1.71
N ALA A 287 19.19 22.25 -2.24
CA ALA A 287 18.87 23.62 -1.83
C ALA A 287 17.77 23.70 -0.75
N VAL A 288 16.88 22.70 -0.66
CA VAL A 288 15.81 22.68 0.35
C VAL A 288 16.28 22.08 1.66
N ALA A 289 17.18 21.07 1.63
CA ALA A 289 17.76 20.49 2.83
C ALA A 289 18.59 21.49 3.66
N SER A 290 19.11 22.58 3.05
CA SER A 290 19.83 23.63 3.76
C SER A 290 18.94 24.71 4.38
N ASN A 291 17.64 24.74 4.08
CA ASN A 291 16.70 25.75 4.62
C ASN A 291 15.78 25.20 5.73
N PHE A 292 15.93 23.93 6.09
CA PHE A 292 15.16 23.29 7.18
C PHE A 292 15.89 23.34 8.54
N ASP A 293 17.00 24.07 8.65
CA ASP A 293 17.68 24.32 9.91
C ASP A 293 17.04 25.51 10.67
N ASP A 294 16.65 25.22 11.92
CA ASP A 294 16.62 26.10 13.09
C ASP A 294 15.34 26.80 13.59
N THR A 295 14.15 26.60 13.01
CA THR A 295 12.91 27.15 13.65
C THR A 295 11.78 26.19 13.95
N GLY A 296 11.76 24.96 13.43
CA GLY A 296 10.83 23.90 13.87
C GLY A 296 9.36 24.33 14.05
N ARG A 297 8.91 25.33 13.28
CA ARG A 297 7.58 25.92 13.37
C ARG A 297 7.07 26.15 11.95
N LEU A 298 5.97 25.46 11.66
CA LEU A 298 5.03 25.79 10.60
C LEU A 298 4.14 26.94 11.06
#